data_AF-A0A2P6RKX0-F1
#
_entry.id   AF-A0A2P6RKX0-F1
#
_cell.length_a   1.000
_cell.length_b   1.000
_cell.length_c   1.000
_cell.angle_alpha   90.00
_cell.angle_beta   90.00
_cell.angle_gamma   90.00
#
_symmetry.space_group_name_H-M   'P 1'
#
loop_
_entity.id
_entity.type
_entity.pdbx_description
1 polymer ?
#
loop_
_entity_poly.entity_id
_entity_poly.type
_entity_poly.pdbx_seq_one_letter_code
_entity_poly.pdbx_strand_id
1 'polypeptide(L)'
;MMSSFLTIFLCFQLLLAVPNPLRAKISAPDSFLLVIVWPNTFCLFQSNPCQQLPQSFTLHGLWPQAEGSSLKCTSVPMIDSILKGNKDDLERYWPNLKHTKFDESKKFWISEWIKHGSCSAKTPANYLSLVFDLMKKIKKFDVKKIFEKHGKI
;
A
#
# COMPACT_ATOMS: atom_id res chain seq x y z
N MET A 1 5.29 -53.66 33.06
CA MET A 1 5.74 -53.34 31.68
C MET A 1 4.87 -52.28 30.97
N MET A 2 4.20 -51.35 31.67
CA MET A 2 3.37 -50.29 31.03
C MET A 2 3.96 -48.88 31.15
N SER A 3 4.97 -48.67 32.01
CA SER A 3 5.56 -47.34 32.25
C SER A 3 6.43 -46.85 31.10
N SER A 4 7.12 -47.77 30.40
CA SER A 4 8.10 -47.41 29.35
C SER A 4 7.46 -46.92 28.04
N PHE A 5 6.19 -47.25 27.78
CA PHE A 5 5.48 -46.78 26.59
C PHE A 5 4.88 -45.38 26.79
N LEU A 6 4.51 -45.03 28.02
CA LEU A 6 3.95 -43.71 28.36
C LEU A 6 5.00 -42.60 28.24
N THR A 7 6.24 -42.88 28.66
CA THR A 7 7.36 -41.93 28.57
C THR A 7 7.83 -41.68 27.14
N ILE A 8 7.78 -42.70 26.26
CA ILE A 8 8.11 -42.53 24.84
C ILE A 8 7.08 -41.66 24.12
N PHE A 9 5.78 -41.81 24.45
CA PHE A 9 4.71 -41.02 23.85
C PHE A 9 4.77 -39.53 24.24
N LEU A 10 5.12 -39.24 25.50
CA LEU A 10 5.28 -37.87 26.01
C LEU A 10 6.46 -37.13 25.35
N CYS A 11 7.58 -37.80 25.08
CA CYS A 11 8.71 -37.21 24.36
C CYS A 11 8.38 -36.88 22.89
N PHE A 12 7.54 -37.69 22.23
CA PHE A 12 7.16 -37.46 20.83
C PHE A 12 6.22 -36.25 20.67
N GLN A 13 5.35 -35.99 21.66
CA GLN A 13 4.50 -34.78 21.66
C GLN A 13 5.28 -33.50 21.96
N LEU A 14 6.35 -33.58 22.76
CA LEU A 14 7.25 -32.45 23.02
C LEU A 14 8.10 -32.06 21.79
N LEU A 15 8.45 -33.01 20.92
CA LEU A 15 9.19 -32.75 19.67
C LEU A 15 8.36 -32.02 18.61
N LEU A 16 7.03 -32.14 18.62
CA LEU A 16 6.13 -31.40 17.71
C LEU A 16 5.77 -30.00 18.21
N ALA A 17 6.09 -29.68 19.47
CA ALA A 17 5.78 -28.41 20.09
C ALA A 17 6.92 -27.39 20.03
N VAL A 18 8.03 -27.70 19.35
CA VAL A 18 9.08 -26.71 19.09
C VAL A 18 8.53 -25.70 18.09
N PRO A 19 8.28 -24.43 18.48
CA PRO A 19 7.86 -23.41 17.54
C PRO A 19 8.98 -23.25 16.51
N ASN A 20 8.70 -23.52 15.24
CA ASN A 20 9.66 -23.29 14.17
C ASN A 20 10.16 -21.83 14.26
N PRO A 21 11.46 -21.58 14.55
CA PRO A 21 11.97 -20.22 14.71
C PRO A 21 12.08 -19.46 13.37
N LEU A 22 11.62 -20.07 12.27
CA LEU A 22 11.75 -19.55 10.91
C LEU A 22 10.47 -18.99 10.30
N ARG A 23 9.35 -18.93 11.03
CA ARG A 23 8.21 -18.12 10.57
C ARG A 23 8.26 -16.77 11.27
N ALA A 24 9.04 -15.85 10.71
CA ALA A 24 8.86 -14.43 11.02
C ALA A 24 7.37 -14.13 10.82
N LYS A 25 6.65 -13.91 11.93
CA LYS A 25 5.29 -13.37 11.89
C LYS A 25 5.48 -11.98 11.30
N ILE A 26 5.15 -11.81 10.01
CA ILE A 26 4.85 -10.47 9.51
C ILE A 26 3.72 -9.99 10.40
N SER A 27 4.02 -9.04 11.28
CA SER A 27 3.02 -8.39 12.10
C SER A 27 1.97 -7.82 11.14
N ALA A 28 0.72 -8.24 11.30
CA ALA A 28 -0.37 -7.61 10.58
C ALA A 28 -0.34 -6.10 10.87
N PRO A 29 -0.65 -5.25 9.89
CA PRO A 29 -0.62 -3.81 10.11
C PRO A 29 -1.65 -3.41 11.17
N ASP A 30 -1.25 -2.53 12.09
CA ASP A 30 -2.13 -1.96 13.12
C ASP A 30 -2.79 -0.64 12.66
N SER A 31 -2.23 -0.03 11.63
CA SER A 31 -2.66 1.27 11.13
C SER A 31 -2.23 1.47 9.67
N PHE A 32 -2.75 2.52 9.04
CA PHE A 32 -2.44 2.90 7.66
C PHE A 32 -2.20 4.40 7.58
N LEU A 33 -1.14 4.79 6.85
CA LEU A 33 -0.93 6.17 6.43
C LEU A 33 -1.50 6.36 5.02
N LEU A 34 -2.54 7.18 4.90
CA LEU A 34 -3.01 7.66 3.60
C LEU A 34 -2.22 8.91 3.22
N VAL A 35 -1.31 8.78 2.26
CA VAL A 35 -0.42 9.85 1.84
C VAL A 35 -0.99 10.49 0.58
N ILE A 36 -1.42 11.75 0.69
CA ILE A 36 -1.84 12.57 -0.44
C ILE A 36 -0.77 13.61 -0.75
N VAL A 37 -0.67 14.01 -2.01
CA VAL A 37 0.33 14.94 -2.51
C VAL A 37 -0.32 16.11 -3.23
N TRP A 38 0.22 17.31 -3.02
CA TRP A 38 -0.10 18.47 -3.84
C TRP A 38 0.82 18.49 -5.07
N PRO A 39 0.30 18.30 -6.29
CA PRO A 39 1.15 18.13 -7.47
C PRO A 39 2.11 19.29 -7.72
N ASN A 40 1.66 20.54 -7.54
CA ASN A 40 2.50 21.70 -7.83
C ASN A 40 3.77 21.69 -6.96
N THR A 41 3.65 21.49 -5.64
CA THR A 41 4.82 21.45 -4.75
C THR A 41 5.69 20.22 -5.03
N PHE A 42 5.11 19.05 -5.29
CA PHE A 42 5.89 17.87 -5.67
C PHE A 42 6.77 18.14 -6.90
N CYS A 43 6.19 18.78 -7.92
CA CYS A 43 6.82 19.04 -9.20
C CYS A 43 7.92 20.11 -9.15
N LEU A 44 7.84 21.05 -8.22
CA LEU A 44 8.90 22.05 -8.00
C LEU A 44 10.25 21.43 -7.59
N PHE A 45 10.22 20.28 -6.93
CA PHE A 45 11.42 19.59 -6.43
C PHE A 45 11.87 18.41 -7.33
N GLN A 46 11.31 18.26 -8.54
CA GLN A 46 11.75 17.23 -9.46
C GLN A 46 12.82 17.75 -10.41
N SER A 47 13.86 16.95 -10.66
CA SER A 47 14.91 17.28 -11.63
C SER A 47 14.39 17.38 -13.06
N ASN A 48 13.33 16.63 -13.38
CA ASN A 48 12.65 16.67 -14.68
C ASN A 48 11.26 17.28 -14.51
N PRO A 49 10.77 18.07 -15.48
CA PRO A 49 9.41 18.61 -15.45
C PRO A 49 8.37 17.50 -15.32
N CYS A 50 7.38 17.74 -14.46
CA CYS A 50 6.17 16.92 -14.45
C CYS A 50 5.40 17.09 -15.75
N GLN A 51 4.78 16.01 -16.23
CA GLN A 51 3.90 16.04 -17.39
C GLN A 51 2.44 16.24 -17.01
N GLN A 52 2.09 16.03 -15.74
CA GLN A 52 0.73 16.21 -15.23
C GLN A 52 0.74 17.11 -13.99
N LEU A 53 -0.13 18.12 -13.98
CA LEU A 53 -0.31 19.06 -12.87
C LEU A 53 -1.79 19.19 -12.46
N PRO A 54 -2.41 18.15 -11.87
CA PRO A 54 -3.77 18.23 -11.39
C PRO A 54 -3.96 19.35 -10.36
N GLN A 55 -5.05 20.11 -10.47
CA GLN A 55 -5.38 21.21 -9.54
C GLN A 55 -6.10 20.73 -8.27
N SER A 56 -5.82 19.51 -7.83
CA SER A 56 -6.37 18.93 -6.60
C SER A 56 -5.37 17.93 -6.03
N PHE A 57 -5.42 17.69 -4.72
CA PHE A 57 -4.59 16.67 -4.08
C PHE A 57 -4.82 15.30 -4.72
N THR A 58 -3.73 14.60 -5.04
CA THR A 58 -3.75 13.25 -5.59
C THR A 58 -3.17 12.26 -4.60
N LEU A 59 -3.41 10.98 -4.81
CA LEU A 59 -2.80 9.95 -3.99
C LEU A 59 -1.30 9.85 -4.29
N HIS A 60 -0.51 9.69 -3.23
CA HIS A 60 0.87 9.21 -3.32
C HIS A 60 0.94 7.73 -2.96
N GLY A 61 0.30 7.32 -1.86
CA GLY A 61 0.14 5.91 -1.51
C GLY A 61 -0.66 5.66 -0.23
N LEU A 62 -0.97 4.39 0.03
CA LEU A 62 -1.58 3.91 1.27
C LEU A 62 -0.60 2.93 1.94
N TRP A 63 0.00 3.35 3.04
CA TRP A 63 1.15 2.65 3.61
C TRP A 63 0.80 1.98 4.93
N PRO A 64 0.72 0.64 4.99
CA PRO A 64 0.50 -0.09 6.23
C PRO A 64 1.65 0.14 7.21
N GLN A 65 1.32 0.37 8.47
CA GLN A 65 2.29 0.54 9.56
C GLN A 65 2.07 -0.54 10.63
N ALA A 66 3.12 -0.79 11.41
CA ALA A 66 3.05 -1.49 12.68
C ALA A 66 3.93 -0.78 13.69
N GLU A 67 3.41 -0.51 14.89
CA GLU A 67 4.12 0.15 15.99
C GLU A 67 4.73 1.49 15.55
N GLY A 68 4.00 2.24 14.73
CA GLY A 68 4.42 3.54 14.20
C GLY A 68 5.51 3.48 13.11
N SER A 69 5.88 2.28 12.64
CA SER A 69 6.91 2.07 11.61
C SER A 69 6.34 1.46 10.33
N SER A 70 6.99 1.77 9.21
CA SER A 70 6.60 1.22 7.91
C SER A 70 7.03 -0.24 7.77
N LEU A 71 6.09 -1.08 7.36
CA LEU A 71 6.34 -2.49 7.14
C LEU A 71 7.10 -2.72 5.83
N LYS A 72 7.92 -3.78 5.80
CA LYS A 72 8.58 -4.29 4.60
C LYS A 72 8.12 -5.70 4.34
N CYS A 73 7.51 -5.93 3.17
CA CYS A 73 7.00 -7.23 2.78
C CYS A 73 7.44 -7.54 1.35
N THR A 74 7.53 -8.83 1.03
CA THR A 74 7.79 -9.28 -0.32
C THR A 74 6.50 -9.89 -0.87
N SER A 75 6.12 -9.50 -2.08
CA SER A 75 4.94 -10.05 -2.75
C SER A 75 5.13 -10.01 -4.26
N VAL A 76 4.24 -10.70 -4.96
CA VAL A 76 4.17 -10.66 -6.42
C VAL A 76 3.71 -9.27 -6.90
N PRO A 77 4.19 -8.81 -8.06
CA PRO A 77 3.73 -7.56 -8.65
C PRO A 77 2.24 -7.60 -8.99
N MET A 78 1.62 -6.43 -9.09
CA MET A 78 0.29 -6.30 -9.71
C MET A 78 0.37 -6.79 -11.16
N ILE A 79 -0.54 -7.70 -11.52
CA ILE A 79 -0.68 -8.16 -12.90
C ILE A 79 -1.39 -7.12 -13.77
N ASP A 80 -1.11 -7.16 -15.07
CA ASP A 80 -1.58 -6.16 -16.03
C ASP A 80 -3.11 -6.06 -16.13
N SER A 81 -3.83 -7.18 -15.97
CA SER A 81 -5.29 -7.20 -15.99
C SER A 81 -5.91 -6.41 -14.84
N ILE A 82 -5.31 -6.46 -13.63
CA ILE A 82 -5.76 -5.67 -12.48
C ILE A 82 -5.58 -4.17 -12.77
N LEU A 83 -4.41 -3.79 -13.33
CA LEU A 83 -4.14 -2.40 -13.67
C LEU A 83 -5.12 -1.90 -14.74
N LYS A 84 -5.29 -2.64 -15.84
CA LYS A 84 -6.22 -2.27 -16.92
C LYS A 84 -7.66 -2.16 -16.43
N GLY A 85 -8.12 -3.10 -15.59
CA GLY A 85 -9.46 -3.07 -15.02
C GLY A 85 -9.72 -1.88 -14.09
N ASN A 86 -8.67 -1.22 -13.59
CA ASN A 86 -8.75 -0.06 -12.70
C ASN A 86 -8.20 1.22 -13.36
N LYS A 87 -8.05 1.25 -14.69
CA LYS A 87 -7.38 2.33 -15.41
C LYS A 87 -7.92 3.72 -15.06
N ASP A 88 -9.23 3.90 -15.14
CA ASP A 88 -9.86 5.21 -14.95
C ASP A 88 -9.67 5.75 -13.51
N ASP A 89 -9.80 4.86 -12.51
CA ASP A 89 -9.60 5.24 -11.11
C ASP A 89 -8.11 5.49 -10.80
N LEU A 90 -7.18 4.73 -11.41
CA LEU A 90 -5.73 4.97 -11.31
C LEU A 90 -5.35 6.34 -11.89
N GLU A 91 -5.77 6.64 -13.11
CA GLU A 91 -5.47 7.92 -13.78
C GLU A 91 -6.13 9.11 -13.06
N ARG A 92 -7.33 8.92 -12.50
CA ARG A 92 -8.06 9.97 -11.79
C ARG A 92 -7.54 10.25 -10.38
N TYR A 93 -7.29 9.20 -9.59
CA TYR A 93 -7.00 9.35 -8.16
C TYR A 93 -5.53 9.17 -7.82
N TRP A 94 -4.79 8.37 -8.59
CA TRP A 94 -3.39 8.05 -8.35
C TRP A 94 -2.48 8.32 -9.57
N PRO A 95 -2.58 9.48 -10.24
CA PRO A 95 -1.79 9.77 -11.43
C PRO A 95 -0.28 9.73 -11.17
N ASN A 96 0.48 9.27 -12.15
CA ASN A 96 1.92 9.47 -12.17
C ASN A 96 2.21 10.88 -12.68
N LEU A 97 2.63 11.78 -11.79
CA LEU A 97 2.87 13.18 -12.16
C LEU A 97 3.99 13.36 -13.21
N LYS A 98 4.87 12.36 -13.37
CA LYS A 98 6.01 12.40 -14.31
C LYS A 98 5.67 11.85 -15.69
N HIS A 99 4.59 11.08 -15.84
CA HIS A 99 4.25 10.39 -17.09
C HIS A 99 2.75 10.47 -17.36
N THR A 100 2.37 10.82 -18.58
CA THR A 100 0.96 10.87 -19.00
C THR A 100 0.42 9.55 -19.50
N LYS A 101 1.28 8.69 -20.06
CA LYS A 101 0.85 7.43 -20.66
C LYS A 101 0.62 6.37 -19.59
N PHE A 102 -0.49 5.65 -19.73
CA PHE A 102 -0.88 4.57 -18.82
C PHE A 102 0.22 3.52 -18.66
N ASP A 103 0.78 3.03 -19.77
CA ASP A 103 1.80 1.98 -19.75
C ASP A 103 3.10 2.42 -19.07
N GLU A 104 3.53 3.67 -19.27
CA GLU A 104 4.69 4.25 -18.59
C GLU A 104 4.42 4.43 -17.07
N SER A 105 3.15 4.65 -16.71
CA SER A 105 2.71 4.83 -15.32
C SER A 105 2.60 3.53 -14.53
N LYS A 106 2.48 2.37 -15.18
CA LYS A 106 2.36 1.06 -14.50
C LYS A 106 3.48 0.79 -13.51
N LYS A 107 4.72 1.15 -13.88
CA LYS A 107 5.89 0.96 -13.02
C LYS A 107 5.75 1.68 -11.68
N PHE A 108 5.12 2.85 -11.68
CA PHE A 108 4.87 3.61 -10.45
C PHE A 108 3.91 2.85 -9.52
N TRP A 109 2.74 2.44 -10.01
CA TRP A 109 1.76 1.71 -9.17
C TRP A 109 2.27 0.35 -8.70
N ILE A 110 2.98 -0.38 -9.57
CA ILE A 110 3.62 -1.64 -9.20
C ILE A 110 4.67 -1.41 -8.10
N SER A 111 5.43 -0.32 -8.18
CA SER A 111 6.45 0.00 -7.16
C SER A 111 5.81 0.35 -5.81
N GLU A 112 4.75 1.16 -5.80
CA GLU A 112 4.00 1.48 -4.58
C GLU A 112 3.36 0.24 -3.95
N TRP A 113 2.82 -0.65 -4.77
CA TRP A 113 2.32 -1.94 -4.32
C TRP A 113 3.41 -2.79 -3.68
N ILE A 114 4.52 -3.02 -4.37
CA ILE A 114 5.60 -3.89 -3.87
C ILE A 114 6.17 -3.34 -2.57
N LYS A 115 6.44 -2.04 -2.52
CA LYS A 115 7.08 -1.39 -1.36
C LYS A 115 6.15 -1.27 -0.15
N HIS A 116 4.87 -1.03 -0.38
CA HIS A 116 3.93 -0.66 0.70
C HIS A 116 2.67 -1.51 0.71
N GLY A 117 1.93 -1.54 -0.40
CA GLY A 117 0.62 -2.20 -0.46
C GLY A 117 0.66 -3.70 -0.14
N SER A 118 1.77 -4.37 -0.47
CA SER A 118 2.02 -5.79 -0.20
C SER A 118 1.94 -6.15 1.28
N CYS A 119 2.15 -5.19 2.18
CA CYS A 119 2.02 -5.36 3.63
C CYS A 119 0.60 -5.19 4.17
N SER A 120 -0.38 -4.88 3.34
CA SER A 120 -1.75 -4.59 3.79
C SER A 120 -2.56 -5.83 4.20
N ALA A 121 -1.99 -7.03 4.06
CA ALA A 121 -2.69 -8.32 4.16
C ALA A 121 -3.91 -8.41 3.20
N LYS A 122 -3.84 -7.73 2.06
CA LYS A 122 -4.86 -7.77 1.00
C LYS A 122 -4.27 -8.29 -0.31
N THR A 123 -5.14 -8.78 -1.19
CA THR A 123 -4.79 -8.97 -2.61
C THR A 123 -4.61 -7.60 -3.28
N PRO A 124 -3.87 -7.50 -4.40
CA PRO A 124 -3.70 -6.22 -5.09
C PRO A 124 -5.02 -5.56 -5.52
N ALA A 125 -6.02 -6.34 -5.97
CA ALA A 125 -7.34 -5.83 -6.33
C ALA A 125 -8.08 -5.19 -5.14
N ASN A 126 -8.17 -5.92 -4.01
CA ASN A 126 -8.78 -5.40 -2.79
C ASN A 126 -8.03 -4.19 -2.21
N TYR A 127 -6.70 -4.13 -2.38
CA TYR A 127 -5.91 -2.96 -2.01
C TYR A 127 -6.29 -1.73 -2.85
N LEU A 128 -6.35 -1.86 -4.18
CA LEU A 128 -6.79 -0.77 -5.05
C LEU A 128 -8.21 -0.31 -4.74
N SER A 129 -9.14 -1.24 -4.52
CA SER A 129 -10.52 -0.89 -4.13
C SER A 129 -10.55 -0.06 -2.84
N LEU A 130 -9.83 -0.49 -1.79
CA LEU A 130 -9.74 0.28 -0.54
C LEU A 130 -9.18 1.67 -0.78
N VAL A 131 -8.08 1.74 -1.54
CA VAL A 131 -7.40 2.99 -1.87
C VAL A 131 -8.35 3.97 -2.57
N PHE A 132 -9.08 3.51 -3.58
CA PHE A 132 -9.99 4.38 -4.32
C PHE A 132 -11.21 4.80 -3.51
N ASP A 133 -11.73 3.94 -2.63
CA ASP A 133 -12.82 4.31 -1.74
C ASP A 133 -12.40 5.42 -0.76
N LEU A 134 -11.18 5.35 -0.24
CA LEU A 134 -10.60 6.41 0.58
C LEU A 134 -10.43 7.71 -0.23
N MET A 135 -9.89 7.63 -1.44
CA MET A 135 -9.71 8.82 -2.29
C MET A 135 -11.05 9.45 -2.71
N LYS A 136 -12.08 8.65 -3.00
CA LYS A 136 -13.44 9.14 -3.25
C LYS A 136 -13.97 9.91 -2.05
N LYS A 137 -13.72 9.45 -0.82
CA LYS A 137 -14.09 10.18 0.40
C LYS A 137 -13.31 11.49 0.54
N ILE A 138 -11.98 11.46 0.37
CA ILE A 138 -11.13 12.67 0.45
C ILE A 138 -11.55 13.73 -0.58
N LYS A 139 -11.81 13.33 -1.82
CA LYS A 139 -12.23 14.24 -2.88
C LYS A 139 -13.55 14.95 -2.58
N LYS A 140 -14.47 14.34 -1.81
CA LYS A 140 -15.71 15.00 -1.37
C LYS A 140 -15.46 16.22 -0.48
N PHE A 141 -14.37 16.21 0.28
CA PHE A 141 -14.02 17.32 1.17
C PHE A 141 -13.25 18.45 0.46
N ASP A 142 -12.77 18.21 -0.77
CA ASP A 142 -11.95 19.15 -1.55
C ASP A 142 -10.92 19.88 -0.68
N VAL A 143 -9.88 19.13 -0.27
CA VAL A 143 -8.84 19.61 0.64
C VAL A 143 -8.24 20.96 0.19
N LYS A 144 -8.16 21.20 -1.12
CA LYS A 144 -7.73 22.50 -1.67
C LYS A 144 -8.68 23.62 -1.25
N LYS A 145 -9.99 23.46 -1.44
CA LYS A 145 -10.99 24.44 -1.00
C LYS A 145 -10.98 24.68 0.50
N ILE A 146 -10.68 23.65 1.30
CA ILE A 146 -10.52 23.83 2.75
C ILE A 146 -9.37 24.79 3.04
N PHE A 147 -8.21 24.62 2.39
CA PHE A 147 -7.09 25.51 2.60
C PHE A 147 -7.30 26.92 2.02
N GLU A 148 -7.91 27.04 0.83
CA GLU A 148 -8.28 28.32 0.22
C GLU A 148 -9.21 29.11 1.14
N LYS A 149 -10.23 28.45 1.72
CA LYS A 149 -11.16 29.07 2.67
C LYS A 149 -10.46 29.67 3.89
N HIS A 150 -9.31 29.13 4.29
CA HIS A 150 -8.55 29.59 5.46
C HIS A 150 -7.29 30.40 5.07
N GLY A 151 -7.18 30.83 3.81
CA GLY A 151 -6.07 31.67 3.32
C GLY A 151 -4.71 31.00 3.41
N LYS A 152 -4.64 29.67 3.25
CA LYS A 152 -3.40 28.89 3.35
C LYS A 152 -2.77 28.55 2.00
N ILE A 153 -3.53 28.65 0.91
CA ILE A 153 -3.11 28.58 -0.50
C ILE A 153 -4.10 29.36 -1.36
#